data_AF-A0A2Z7D3U1-F1
#
_entry.id   AF-A0A2Z7D3U1-F1
#
_cell.length_a   1.000
_cell.length_b   1.000
_cell.length_c   1.000
_cell.angle_alpha   90.00
_cell.angle_beta   90.00
_cell.angle_gamma   90.00
#
_symmetry.space_group_name_H-M   'P 1'
#
loop_
_entity.id
_entity.type
_entity.pdbx_description
1 polymer ?
#
loop_
_entity_poly.entity_id
_entity_poly.type
_entity_poly.pdbx_seq_one_letter_code
_entity_poly.pdbx_strand_id
1 'polypeptide(L)'
;ILPDENMKPKISDFGLARIVEGKGAETSTKNVIGTLGYMSPEYAMEGKFSTKSDVFSFAWILWTENKAQDLTDPTLVKSCDESQMIKCITIGLLCIQEDPRRW
;
A
#
# COMPACT_ATOMS: atom_id res chain seq x y z
N ILE A 1 9.37 -1.13 -9.01
CA ILE A 1 8.67 -1.94 -10.03
C ILE A 1 9.45 -1.83 -11.32
N LEU A 2 9.76 -2.94 -11.98
CA LEU A 2 10.44 -2.96 -13.27
C LEU A 2 9.60 -3.73 -14.30
N PRO A 3 9.53 -3.28 -15.57
CA PRO A 3 8.89 -4.04 -16.63
C PRO A 3 9.73 -5.28 -16.99
N ASP A 4 9.06 -6.39 -17.29
CA ASP A 4 9.69 -7.54 -17.92
C ASP A 4 9.67 -7.45 -19.46
N GLU A 5 10.14 -8.50 -20.14
CA GLU A 5 10.17 -8.62 -21.60
C GLU A 5 8.80 -8.46 -22.28
N ASN A 6 7.70 -8.69 -21.55
CA ASN A 6 6.33 -8.56 -22.03
C ASN A 6 5.67 -7.26 -21.55
N MET A 7 6.45 -6.28 -21.06
CA MET A 7 5.96 -5.04 -20.46
C MET A 7 5.07 -5.24 -19.22
N LYS A 8 5.19 -6.39 -18.53
CA LYS A 8 4.46 -6.66 -17.30
C LYS A 8 5.25 -6.15 -16.08
N PRO A 9 4.62 -5.43 -15.14
CA PRO A 9 5.29 -4.97 -13.93
C PRO A 9 5.72 -6.15 -13.04
N LYS A 10 6.95 -6.13 -12.54
CA LYS A 10 7.50 -7.05 -11.54
C LYS A 10 8.07 -6.29 -10.35
N ILE A 11 7.94 -6.89 -9.16
CA ILE A 11 8.61 -6.43 -7.94
C ILE A 11 10.08 -6.83 -8.05
N SER A 12 10.98 -5.88 -7.84
CA SER A 12 12.42 -6.06 -8.14
C SER A 12 13.35 -5.65 -7.00
N ASP A 13 12.87 -4.88 -6.03
CA ASP A 13 13.69 -4.38 -4.93
C ASP A 13 13.33 -5.10 -3.62
N PHE A 14 14.14 -6.09 -3.27
CA PHE A 14 13.97 -6.94 -2.09
C PHE A 14 14.98 -6.61 -0.98
N GLY A 15 15.73 -5.50 -1.08
CA GLY A 15 16.76 -5.15 -0.09
C GLY A 15 16.22 -4.95 1.33
N LEU A 16 14.92 -4.64 1.45
CA LEU A 16 14.20 -4.50 2.71
C LEU A 16 13.22 -5.64 3.00
N ALA A 17 13.06 -6.59 2.08
CA ALA A 17 12.10 -7.67 2.21
C ALA A 17 12.51 -8.64 3.32
N ARG A 18 11.52 -9.15 4.07
CA ARG A 18 11.72 -10.09 5.16
C ARG A 18 10.79 -11.29 5.02
N ILE A 19 11.32 -12.48 5.28
CA ILE A 19 10.52 -13.71 5.39
C ILE A 19 9.92 -13.72 6.79
N VAL A 20 8.59 -13.84 6.88
CA VAL A 20 7.87 -13.98 8.14
C VAL A 20 7.05 -15.26 8.06
N GLU A 21 7.27 -16.20 8.98
CA GLU A 21 6.57 -17.48 9.04
C GLU A 21 5.38 -17.42 10.03
N GLY A 22 4.25 -18.04 9.69
CA GLY A 22 3.07 -18.19 10.55
C GLY A 22 1.78 -17.52 10.01
N LYS A 23 0.60 -18.09 10.33
CA LYS A 23 -0.69 -17.47 9.98
C LYS A 23 -0.90 -16.21 10.82
N GLY A 24 -1.08 -15.06 10.17
CA GLY A 24 -1.22 -13.76 10.84
C GLY A 24 0.11 -13.12 11.21
N ALA A 25 1.15 -13.32 10.38
CA ALA A 25 2.51 -12.82 10.46
C ALA A 25 2.64 -11.30 10.64
N GLU A 26 2.27 -10.81 11.82
CA GLU A 26 2.63 -9.51 12.35
C GLU A 26 3.90 -9.66 13.18
N THR A 27 4.90 -8.85 12.89
CA THR A 27 6.16 -8.83 13.62
C THR A 27 6.66 -7.39 13.71
N SER A 28 7.73 -7.15 14.46
CA SER A 28 8.24 -5.80 14.69
C SER A 28 9.73 -5.68 14.48
N THR A 29 10.17 -4.47 14.12
CA THR A 29 11.59 -4.11 13.98
C THR A 29 11.88 -2.85 14.78
N LYS A 30 13.07 -2.79 15.39
CA LYS A 30 13.58 -1.56 16.01
C LYS A 30 14.14 -0.58 14.99
N ASN A 31 14.52 -1.08 13.82
CA ASN A 31 15.08 -0.29 12.74
C ASN A 31 13.98 -0.08 11.69
N VAL A 32 13.29 1.06 11.78
CA VAL A 32 12.30 1.49 10.79
C VAL A 32 13.04 2.11 9.62
N ILE A 33 13.00 1.44 8.48
CA ILE A 33 13.61 1.87 7.22
C ILE A 33 12.62 1.65 6.09
N GLY A 34 12.52 2.61 5.17
CA GLY A 34 11.58 2.57 4.05
C GLY A 34 11.35 3.95 3.45
N THR A 35 10.57 4.00 2.37
CA THR A 35 10.24 5.25 1.68
C THR A 35 9.05 5.93 2.34
N LEU A 36 9.25 7.17 2.79
CA LEU A 36 8.19 7.99 3.38
C LEU A 36 7.02 8.16 2.38
N GLY A 37 5.80 8.07 2.89
CA GLY A 37 4.58 8.08 2.07
C GLY A 37 4.09 6.72 1.58
N TYR A 38 4.96 5.70 1.59
CA TYR A 38 4.57 4.31 1.29
C TYR A 38 4.51 3.43 2.53
N MET A 39 5.12 3.85 3.64
CA MET A 39 5.07 3.13 4.91
C MET A 39 3.71 3.29 5.57
N SER A 40 3.13 2.18 6.04
CA SER A 40 1.92 2.23 6.86
C SER A 40 2.18 2.91 8.22
N PRO A 41 1.18 3.53 8.85
CA PRO A 41 1.36 4.26 10.11
C PRO A 41 1.91 3.36 11.22
N GLU A 42 1.42 2.12 11.34
CA GLU A 42 1.88 1.16 12.34
C GLU A 42 3.34 0.73 12.14
N TYR A 43 3.83 0.68 10.89
CA TYR A 43 5.25 0.45 10.62
C TYR A 43 6.09 1.69 10.92
N ALA A 44 5.63 2.86 10.48
CA ALA A 44 6.35 4.12 10.65
C ALA A 44 6.49 4.53 12.13
N MET A 45 5.50 4.21 12.97
CA MET A 45 5.44 4.65 14.36
C MET A 45 5.91 3.58 15.35
N GLU A 46 5.55 2.33 15.12
CA GLU A 46 5.79 1.23 16.06
C GLU A 46 6.73 0.17 15.52
N GLY A 47 7.18 0.30 14.25
CA GLY A 47 7.99 -0.70 13.57
C GLY A 47 7.26 -2.02 13.33
N LYS A 48 5.92 -2.04 13.42
CA LYS A 48 5.10 -3.23 13.19
C LYS A 48 4.85 -3.42 11.70
N PHE A 49 5.11 -4.62 11.19
CA PHE A 49 4.85 -4.95 9.79
C PHE A 49 4.14 -6.29 9.66
N SER A 50 3.31 -6.38 8.64
CA SER A 50 2.53 -7.56 8.28
C SER A 50 2.07 -7.45 6.82
N THR A 51 1.34 -8.46 6.34
CA THR A 51 0.68 -8.35 5.02
C THR A 51 -0.26 -7.14 4.93
N LYS A 52 -0.82 -6.65 6.05
CA LYS A 52 -1.69 -5.45 6.04
C LYS A 52 -0.91 -4.17 5.76
N SER A 53 0.29 -4.04 6.33
CA SER A 53 1.16 -2.89 6.03
C SER A 53 1.62 -2.91 4.58
N ASP A 54 1.86 -4.10 4.00
CA ASP A 54 2.21 -4.22 2.58
C ASP A 54 1.04 -3.83 1.66
N VAL A 55 -0.20 -4.17 2.03
CA VAL A 55 -1.41 -3.76 1.31
C VAL A 55 -1.58 -2.23 1.35
N PHE A 56 -1.28 -1.59 2.47
CA PHE A 56 -1.25 -0.12 2.55
C PHE A 56 -0.26 0.47 1.53
N SER A 57 0.99 -0.01 1.52
CA SER A 57 2.01 0.46 0.57
C SER A 57 1.58 0.25 -0.87
N PHE A 58 0.98 -0.90 -1.16
CA PHE A 58 0.48 -1.24 -2.49
C PHE A 58 -0.69 -0.34 -2.92
N ALA A 59 -1.59 0.01 -2.00
CA ALA A 59 -2.68 0.95 -2.29
C ALA A 59 -2.16 2.34 -2.67
N TRP A 60 -1.10 2.82 -2.00
CA TRP A 60 -0.47 4.08 -2.36
C TRP A 60 0.20 4.02 -3.74
N ILE A 61 0.84 2.90 -4.09
CA ILE A 61 1.44 2.69 -5.42
C ILE A 61 0.36 2.73 -6.52
N LEU A 62 -0.74 1.99 -6.34
CA LEU A 62 -1.83 2.00 -7.33
C LEU A 62 -2.48 3.38 -7.46
N TRP A 63 -2.60 4.11 -6.34
CA TRP A 63 -3.09 5.49 -6.35
C TRP A 63 -2.16 6.41 -7.15
N THR A 64 -0.85 6.40 -6.89
CA THR A 64 0.12 7.28 -7.58
C THR A 64 0.33 6.92 -9.04
N GLU A 65 0.10 5.66 -9.44
CA GLU A 65 0.13 5.22 -10.83
C GLU A 65 -1.18 5.46 -11.60
N ASN A 66 -2.16 6.16 -11.01
CA ASN A 66 -3.50 6.38 -11.60
C ASN A 66 -4.23 5.05 -11.93
N LYS A 67 -4.01 4.03 -11.08
CA LYS A 67 -4.62 2.69 -11.16
C LYS A 67 -5.47 2.38 -9.93
N ALA A 68 -6.00 3.41 -9.27
CA ALA A 68 -6.79 3.28 -8.05
C ALA A 68 -8.00 2.32 -8.22
N GLN A 69 -8.56 2.24 -9.42
CA GLN A 69 -9.63 1.29 -9.76
C GLN A 69 -9.27 -0.18 -9.50
N ASP A 70 -7.99 -0.55 -9.60
CA ASP A 70 -7.50 -1.92 -9.36
C ASP A 70 -7.57 -2.31 -7.87
N LEU A 71 -7.81 -1.34 -6.97
CA LEU A 71 -8.09 -1.59 -5.55
C LEU A 71 -9.54 -2.00 -5.28
N THR A 72 -10.43 -1.76 -6.24
CA THR A 72 -11.87 -1.90 -6.00
C THR A 72 -12.33 -3.31 -6.32
N ASP A 73 -13.21 -3.87 -5.47
CA ASP A 73 -13.84 -5.13 -5.76
C ASP A 73 -14.63 -5.04 -7.09
N PRO A 74 -14.46 -6.00 -8.03
CA PRO A 74 -15.14 -5.96 -9.33
C PRO A 74 -16.66 -5.87 -9.27
N THR A 75 -17.29 -6.28 -8.16
CA THR A 75 -18.73 -6.13 -7.93
C THR A 75 -19.13 -4.69 -7.63
N LEU A 76 -18.27 -3.94 -6.93
CA LEU A 76 -18.49 -2.53 -6.59
C LEU A 76 -18.27 -1.61 -7.78
N VAL A 77 -17.34 -1.95 -8.68
CA VAL A 77 -17.07 -1.21 -9.93
C VAL A 77 -18.31 -1.07 -10.81
N LYS A 78 -19.26 -2.02 -10.74
CA LYS A 78 -20.52 -1.94 -11.50
C LYS A 78 -21.59 -1.06 -10.84
N SER A 79 -21.40 -0.73 -9.57
CA SER A 79 -22.41 -0.08 -8.73
C SER A 79 -22.14 1.39 -8.47
N CYS A 80 -20.94 1.88 -8.75
CA CYS A 80 -20.52 3.25 -8.48
C CYS A 80 -19.82 3.87 -9.70
N ASP A 81 -20.05 5.17 -9.91
CA ASP A 81 -19.30 5.94 -10.89
C ASP A 81 -17.83 6.09 -10.48
N GLU A 82 -16.93 6.13 -11.47
CA GLU A 82 -15.49 6.23 -11.26
C GLU A 82 -15.10 7.42 -10.37
N SER A 83 -15.77 8.57 -10.52
CA SER A 83 -15.53 9.75 -9.68
C SER A 83 -15.86 9.49 -8.20
N GLN A 84 -16.92 8.72 -7.94
CA GLN A 84 -17.31 8.37 -6.57
C GLN A 84 -16.32 7.38 -5.97
N MET A 85 -15.88 6.38 -6.74
CA MET A 85 -14.87 5.42 -6.31
C MET A 85 -13.55 6.11 -5.95
N ILE A 86 -13.05 6.99 -6.83
CA ILE A 86 -11.83 7.76 -6.60
C ILE A 86 -11.93 8.59 -5.31
N LYS A 87 -13.08 9.25 -5.08
CA LYS A 87 -13.31 10.01 -3.83
C LYS A 87 -13.29 9.10 -2.61
N CYS A 88 -13.96 7.95 -2.66
CA CYS A 88 -13.96 6.98 -1.55
C CYS A 88 -12.54 6.47 -1.24
N ILE A 89 -11.76 6.14 -2.27
CA ILE A 89 -10.37 5.71 -2.10
C ILE A 89 -9.54 6.84 -1.52
N THR A 90 -9.68 8.07 -2.03
CA THR A 90 -8.97 9.26 -1.51
C THR A 90 -9.27 9.48 -0.03
N ILE A 91 -10.57 9.46 0.33
CA ILE A 91 -11.00 9.64 1.71
C ILE A 91 -10.43 8.52 2.59
N GLY A 92 -10.53 7.27 2.14
CA GLY A 92 -9.97 6.12 2.85
C GLY A 92 -8.47 6.26 3.11
N LEU A 93 -7.71 6.66 2.08
CA LEU A 93 -6.27 6.93 2.15
C LEU A 93 -5.92 8.12 3.07
N LEU A 94 -6.74 9.17 3.09
CA LEU A 94 -6.57 10.31 4.00
C LEU A 94 -6.92 9.94 5.45
N CYS A 95 -7.90 9.07 5.69
CA CYS A 95 -8.31 8.65 7.04
C CYS A 95 -7.24 7.82 7.75
N ILE A 96 -6.45 7.07 6.98
CA ILE A 96 -5.31 6.28 7.49
C ILE A 96 -4.01 7.10 7.53
N GLN A 97 -4.05 8.35 7.06
CA GLN A 97 -2.94 9.27 7.11
C GLN A 97 -3.00 10.06 8.43
N GLU A 98 -2.37 9.53 9.48
CA GLU A 98 -2.45 10.12 10.82
C GLU A 98 -1.84 11.54 10.93
N ASP A 99 -0.93 11.94 10.03
CA ASP A 99 -0.38 13.31 10.01
C ASP A 99 -0.30 13.91 8.60
N PRO A 100 -1.08 14.97 8.29
CA PRO A 100 -1.00 15.69 7.02
C PRO A 100 0.28 16.51 6.85
N ARG A 101 1.13 16.67 7.89
CA ARG A 101 2.35 17.49 7.87
C ARG A 101 3.65 16.69 7.71
N ARG A 102 3.58 15.36 7.58
CA ARG A 102 4.76 14.48 7.47
C ARG A 102 5.27 14.32 6.02
N TRP A 103 5.09 15.34 5.19
CA TRP A 103 5.57 15.42 3.80
C TRP A 103 6.42 16.66 3.60
#